data_AF-A0A8J8J8N5-F1
#
_entry.id   AF-A0A8J8J8N5-F1
#
_cell.length_a   1.000
_cell.length_b   1.000
_cell.length_c   1.000
_cell.angle_alpha   90.00
_cell.angle_beta   90.00
_cell.angle_gamma   90.00
#
_symmetry.space_group_name_H-M   'P 1'
#
loop_
_entity.id
_entity.type
_entity.pdbx_description
1 polymer ?
#
loop_
_entity_poly.entity_id
_entity_poly.type
_entity_poly.pdbx_seq_one_letter_code
_entity_poly.pdbx_strand_id
1 'polypeptide(L)'
;MEEFRELRNVLERVESKLLASRKIYGALNFAVWLAVMTGYYVLVVPMEGGYVESLLYWLVGAIVAIYVTKRVWERYIAVLVSETGEKSGIGLKILLSWAVGSTIGWGIIPRLGLTTNTNETVAISILSFLAISLAGQTLATGDREEIPAFLVPALGTIPAVKMGNTAPLWAGFVVALGFSLTIILYLHSAFKAIER
;
A
#
# COMPACT_ATOMS: atom_id res chain seq x y z
N MET A 1 -43.30 -13.75 -10.91
CA MET A 1 -42.77 -13.11 -9.68
C MET A 1 -41.66 -13.93 -9.03
N GLU A 2 -41.73 -15.26 -9.05
CA GLU A 2 -40.71 -16.15 -8.49
C GLU A 2 -39.37 -16.10 -9.24
N GLU A 3 -39.40 -16.10 -10.58
CA GLU A 3 -38.20 -15.91 -11.42
C GLU A 3 -37.46 -14.58 -11.16
N PHE A 4 -38.20 -13.49 -10.91
CA PHE A 4 -37.59 -12.19 -10.54
C PHE A 4 -36.90 -12.24 -9.18
N ARG A 5 -37.45 -13.03 -8.24
CA ARG A 5 -36.86 -13.20 -6.90
C ARG A 5 -35.60 -14.08 -6.97
N GLU A 6 -35.63 -15.12 -7.79
CA GLU A 6 -34.48 -15.99 -8.02
C GLU A 6 -33.35 -15.25 -8.73
N LEU A 7 -33.65 -14.49 -9.79
CA LEU A 7 -32.66 -13.67 -10.49
C LEU A 7 -32.00 -12.65 -9.55
N ARG A 8 -32.81 -11.97 -8.72
CA ARG A 8 -32.29 -11.03 -7.72
C ARG A 8 -31.36 -11.71 -6.71
N ASN A 9 -31.75 -12.87 -6.18
CA ASN A 9 -30.92 -13.61 -5.23
C ASN A 9 -29.59 -14.07 -5.86
N VAL A 10 -29.61 -14.48 -7.13
CA VAL A 10 -28.38 -14.83 -7.87
C VAL A 10 -27.50 -13.60 -8.04
N LEU A 11 -28.08 -12.45 -8.41
CA LEU A 11 -27.35 -11.19 -8.58
C LEU A 11 -26.71 -10.71 -7.27
N GLU A 12 -27.46 -10.70 -6.17
CA GLU A 12 -26.95 -10.31 -4.84
C GLU A 12 -25.76 -11.22 -4.43
N ARG A 13 -25.87 -12.53 -4.66
CA ARG A 13 -24.77 -13.48 -4.37
C ARG A 13 -23.54 -13.26 -5.26
N VAL A 14 -23.73 -12.86 -6.52
CA VAL A 14 -22.62 -12.53 -7.43
C VAL A 14 -21.95 -11.23 -6.98
N GLU A 15 -22.71 -10.20 -6.64
CA GLU A 15 -22.22 -8.92 -6.11
C GLU A 15 -21.38 -9.12 -4.85
N SER A 16 -21.89 -9.89 -3.86
CA SER A 16 -21.15 -10.25 -2.65
C SER A 16 -19.78 -10.89 -2.96
N LYS A 17 -19.72 -11.80 -3.93
CA LYS A 17 -18.47 -12.47 -4.35
C LYS A 17 -17.50 -11.52 -5.08
N LEU A 18 -18.02 -10.59 -5.88
CA LEU A 18 -17.20 -9.60 -6.58
C LEU A 18 -16.59 -8.61 -5.58
N LEU A 19 -17.38 -8.09 -4.64
CA LEU A 19 -16.91 -7.23 -3.55
C LEU A 19 -15.83 -7.93 -2.71
N ALA A 20 -16.06 -9.19 -2.32
CA ALA A 20 -15.09 -9.98 -1.57
C ALA A 20 -13.77 -10.15 -2.34
N SER A 21 -13.87 -10.48 -3.64
CA SER A 21 -12.70 -10.64 -4.51
C SER A 21 -11.90 -9.34 -4.61
N ARG A 22 -12.58 -8.19 -4.77
CA ARG A 22 -11.97 -6.86 -4.75
C ARG A 22 -11.16 -6.63 -3.49
N LYS A 23 -11.72 -6.97 -2.32
CA LYS A 23 -11.03 -6.79 -1.03
C LYS A 23 -9.84 -7.75 -0.87
N ILE A 24 -9.95 -9.00 -1.33
CA ILE A 24 -8.83 -9.96 -1.36
C ILE A 24 -7.68 -9.45 -2.23
N TYR A 25 -7.98 -8.87 -3.39
CA TYR A 25 -6.96 -8.29 -4.27
C TYR A 25 -6.26 -7.08 -3.64
N GLY A 26 -7.01 -6.24 -2.92
CA GLY A 26 -6.44 -5.16 -2.10
C GLY A 26 -5.46 -5.69 -1.06
N ALA A 27 -5.89 -6.69 -0.26
CA ALA A 27 -5.01 -7.35 0.71
C ALA A 27 -3.74 -7.93 0.06
N LEU A 28 -3.87 -8.59 -1.09
CA LEU A 28 -2.75 -9.20 -1.77
C LEU A 28 -1.72 -8.15 -2.24
N ASN A 29 -2.17 -7.00 -2.73
CA ASN A 29 -1.27 -5.91 -3.12
C ASN A 29 -0.42 -5.43 -1.92
N PHE A 30 -1.04 -5.19 -0.76
CA PHE A 30 -0.31 -4.81 0.45
C PHE A 30 0.58 -5.94 0.97
N ALA A 31 0.14 -7.20 0.89
CA ALA A 31 0.93 -8.34 1.32
C ALA A 31 2.21 -8.53 0.49
N VAL A 32 2.13 -8.33 -0.82
CA VAL A 32 3.29 -8.39 -1.72
C VAL A 32 4.31 -7.32 -1.38
N TRP A 33 3.87 -6.06 -1.22
CA TRP A 33 4.78 -4.98 -0.84
C TRP A 33 5.34 -5.17 0.57
N LEU A 34 4.53 -5.66 1.51
CA LEU A 34 4.99 -6.02 2.84
C LEU A 34 6.09 -7.07 2.78
N ALA A 35 5.92 -8.12 1.98
CA ALA A 35 6.93 -9.17 1.79
C ALA A 35 8.22 -8.63 1.16
N VAL A 36 8.14 -7.73 0.18
CA VAL A 36 9.32 -7.06 -0.40
C VAL A 36 10.04 -6.22 0.66
N MET A 37 9.30 -5.42 1.43
CA MET A 37 9.86 -4.55 2.47
C MET A 37 10.51 -5.35 3.60
N THR A 38 9.82 -6.36 4.14
CA THR A 38 10.37 -7.18 5.24
C THR A 38 11.48 -8.11 4.74
N GLY A 39 11.37 -8.62 3.51
CA GLY A 39 12.42 -9.39 2.87
C GLY A 39 13.75 -8.63 2.78
N TYR A 40 13.73 -7.31 2.61
CA TYR A 40 14.95 -6.49 2.61
C TYR A 40 15.67 -6.58 3.97
N TYR A 41 14.92 -6.47 5.07
CA TYR A 41 15.46 -6.57 6.42
C TYR A 41 15.94 -7.99 6.77
N VAL A 42 15.37 -9.02 6.13
CA VAL A 42 15.75 -10.42 6.37
C VAL A 42 16.95 -10.84 5.52
N LEU A 43 17.04 -10.36 4.28
CA LEU A 43 18.01 -10.86 3.30
C LEU A 43 19.22 -9.94 3.13
N VAL A 44 19.01 -8.62 3.10
CA VAL A 44 20.07 -7.65 2.73
C VAL A 44 20.74 -7.05 3.96
N VAL A 45 19.94 -6.62 4.94
CA VAL A 45 20.46 -5.96 6.15
C VAL A 45 21.46 -6.83 6.93
N PRO A 46 21.21 -8.14 7.17
CA PRO A 46 22.15 -8.97 7.92
C PRO A 46 23.44 -9.30 7.16
N MET A 47 23.45 -9.12 5.84
CA MET A 47 24.62 -9.34 4.99
C MET A 47 25.51 -8.11 4.88
N GLU A 48 25.18 -7.01 5.58
CA GLU A 48 25.87 -5.72 5.46
C GLU A 48 25.97 -5.24 4.00
N GLY A 49 24.94 -5.54 3.20
CA GLY A 49 24.92 -5.23 1.77
C GLY A 49 25.16 -3.74 1.51
N GLY A 50 26.02 -3.46 0.53
CA GLY A 50 26.30 -2.10 0.09
C GLY A 50 25.14 -1.45 -0.66
N TYR A 51 25.40 -0.25 -1.18
CA TYR A 51 24.42 0.52 -1.96
C TYR A 51 23.94 -0.23 -3.21
N VAL A 52 24.83 -0.98 -3.87
CA VAL A 52 24.53 -1.70 -5.12
C VAL A 52 23.59 -2.87 -4.85
N GLU A 53 23.86 -3.66 -3.82
CA GLU A 53 23.03 -4.79 -3.38
C GLU A 53 21.64 -4.30 -2.98
N SER A 54 21.58 -3.19 -2.26
CA SER A 54 20.33 -2.55 -1.87
C SER A 54 19.52 -2.11 -3.09
N LEU A 55 20.17 -1.45 -4.06
CA LEU A 55 19.52 -0.99 -5.29
C LEU A 55 19.02 -2.16 -6.15
N LEU A 56 19.82 -3.22 -6.30
CA LEU A 56 19.43 -4.44 -7.01
C LEU A 56 18.24 -5.12 -6.34
N TYR A 57 18.24 -5.23 -5.01
CA TYR A 57 17.12 -5.79 -4.27
C TYR A 57 15.83 -5.01 -4.52
N TRP A 58 15.88 -3.68 -4.39
CA TRP A 58 14.69 -2.84 -4.60
C TRP A 58 14.20 -2.89 -6.04
N LEU A 59 15.10 -2.95 -7.02
CA LEU A 59 14.74 -3.07 -8.44
C LEU A 59 14.05 -4.42 -8.72
N VAL A 60 14.63 -5.52 -8.25
CA VAL A 60 14.04 -6.86 -8.41
C VAL A 60 12.71 -6.95 -7.65
N GLY A 61 12.67 -6.48 -6.41
CA GLY A 61 11.47 -6.45 -5.58
C GLY A 61 10.34 -5.64 -6.22
N ALA A 62 10.64 -4.47 -6.78
CA ALA A 62 9.66 -3.65 -7.50
C ALA A 62 9.15 -4.35 -8.76
N ILE A 63 10.02 -4.98 -9.56
CA ILE A 63 9.62 -5.75 -10.75
C ILE A 63 8.68 -6.89 -10.36
N VAL A 64 9.02 -7.66 -9.33
CA VAL A 64 8.20 -8.77 -8.83
C VAL A 64 6.86 -8.24 -8.30
N ALA A 65 6.88 -7.18 -7.49
CA ALA A 65 5.67 -6.58 -6.95
C ALA A 65 4.75 -6.07 -8.05
N ILE A 66 5.27 -5.31 -9.01
CA ILE A 66 4.52 -4.81 -10.16
C ILE A 66 3.98 -5.96 -11.00
N TYR A 67 4.76 -7.02 -11.23
CA TYR A 67 4.30 -8.18 -11.99
C TYR A 67 3.13 -8.90 -11.32
N VAL A 68 3.24 -9.18 -10.01
CA VAL A 68 2.18 -9.83 -9.24
C VAL A 68 0.95 -8.92 -9.15
N THR A 69 1.14 -7.65 -8.80
CA THR A 69 0.07 -6.67 -8.74
C THR A 69 -0.59 -6.50 -10.09
N LYS A 70 0.13 -6.43 -11.21
CA LYS A 70 -0.46 -6.31 -12.56
C LYS A 70 -1.34 -7.50 -12.91
N ARG A 71 -0.87 -8.73 -12.68
CA ARG A 71 -1.69 -9.94 -12.93
C ARG A 71 -2.99 -9.96 -12.13
N VAL A 72 -2.94 -9.41 -10.92
CA VAL A 72 -4.09 -9.27 -10.03
C VAL A 72 -4.98 -8.09 -10.46
N TRP A 73 -4.37 -6.98 -10.84
CA TRP A 73 -4.98 -5.71 -11.19
C TRP A 73 -5.77 -5.77 -12.49
N GLU A 74 -5.31 -6.53 -13.49
CA GLU A 74 -6.06 -6.73 -14.74
C GLU A 74 -7.39 -7.42 -14.48
N ARG A 75 -7.44 -8.38 -13.53
CA ARG A 75 -8.68 -9.03 -13.11
C ARG A 75 -9.55 -8.11 -12.24
N TYR A 76 -8.93 -7.29 -11.39
CA TYR A 76 -9.59 -6.30 -10.54
C TYR A 76 -10.26 -5.17 -11.33
N ILE A 77 -9.53 -4.57 -12.28
CA ILE A 77 -10.02 -3.51 -13.17
C ILE A 77 -11.13 -4.05 -14.07
N ALA A 78 -11.02 -5.28 -14.58
CA ALA A 78 -12.08 -5.89 -15.38
C ALA A 78 -13.41 -5.95 -14.61
N VAL A 79 -13.36 -6.25 -13.30
CA VAL A 79 -14.54 -6.22 -12.42
C VAL A 79 -15.03 -4.79 -12.18
N LEU A 80 -14.15 -3.86 -11.84
CA LEU A 80 -14.50 -2.46 -11.56
C LEU A 80 -15.07 -1.68 -12.75
N VAL A 81 -14.54 -1.91 -13.95
CA VAL A 81 -15.03 -1.30 -15.19
C VAL A 81 -16.39 -1.88 -15.57
N SER A 82 -16.66 -3.14 -15.24
CA SER A 82 -17.99 -3.74 -15.43
C SER A 82 -19.04 -3.17 -14.49
N GLU A 83 -18.66 -2.69 -13.30
CA GLU A 83 -19.57 -2.10 -12.30
C GLU A 83 -19.85 -0.61 -12.53
N THR A 84 -18.88 0.17 -13.01
CA THR A 84 -18.96 1.64 -13.00
C THR A 84 -19.19 2.30 -14.35
N GLY A 85 -18.91 1.62 -15.48
CA GLY A 85 -19.11 2.16 -16.82
C GLY A 85 -18.23 3.38 -17.20
N GLU A 86 -17.45 3.95 -16.28
CA GLU A 86 -16.58 5.10 -16.51
C GLU A 86 -15.15 4.68 -16.88
N LYS A 87 -14.65 5.22 -18.00
CA LYS A 87 -13.25 5.07 -18.45
C LYS A 87 -12.29 5.90 -17.57
N SER A 88 -12.04 5.37 -16.37
CA SER A 88 -10.84 5.41 -15.53
C SER A 88 -9.85 6.61 -15.63
N GLY A 89 -10.00 7.60 -14.74
CA GLY A 89 -8.94 8.56 -14.36
C GLY A 89 -8.22 8.22 -13.03
N ILE A 90 -8.64 7.16 -12.35
CA ILE A 90 -8.15 6.77 -11.01
C ILE A 90 -6.65 6.46 -11.04
N GLY A 91 -6.18 5.72 -12.06
CA GLY A 91 -4.76 5.40 -12.20
C GLY A 91 -3.86 6.64 -12.29
N LEU A 92 -4.30 7.69 -13.00
CA LEU A 92 -3.57 8.95 -13.07
C LEU A 92 -3.56 9.68 -11.72
N LYS A 93 -4.68 9.69 -10.99
CA LYS A 93 -4.75 10.28 -9.65
C LYS A 93 -3.80 9.59 -8.66
N ILE A 94 -3.74 8.26 -8.70
CA ILE A 94 -2.78 7.47 -7.91
C ILE A 94 -1.36 7.83 -8.34
N LEU A 95 -1.05 7.82 -9.63
CA LEU A 95 0.29 8.18 -10.10
C LEU A 95 0.71 9.58 -9.61
N LEU A 96 -0.20 10.55 -9.67
CA LEU A 96 0.03 11.90 -9.17
C LEU A 96 0.26 11.92 -7.65
N SER A 97 -0.49 11.16 -6.83
CA SER A 97 -0.24 11.10 -5.39
C SER A 97 1.13 10.50 -5.06
N TRP A 98 1.55 9.49 -5.82
CA TRP A 98 2.89 8.90 -5.68
C TRP A 98 3.99 9.86 -6.11
N ALA A 99 3.78 10.64 -7.18
CA ALA A 99 4.72 11.68 -7.60
C ALA A 99 4.85 12.80 -6.55
N VAL A 100 3.73 13.27 -5.98
CA VAL A 100 3.71 14.27 -4.91
C VAL A 100 4.41 13.76 -3.67
N GLY A 101 4.05 12.57 -3.19
CA GLY A 101 4.69 11.96 -2.02
C GLY A 101 6.18 11.73 -2.24
N SER A 102 6.60 11.30 -3.44
CA SER A 102 8.02 11.13 -3.78
C SER A 102 8.78 12.45 -3.75
N THR A 103 8.18 13.50 -4.31
CA THR A 103 8.76 14.85 -4.31
C THR A 103 8.92 15.37 -2.88
N ILE A 104 7.91 15.19 -2.03
CA ILE A 104 7.96 15.66 -0.64
C ILE A 104 8.95 14.82 0.17
N GLY A 105 8.80 13.49 0.15
CA GLY A 105 9.62 12.57 0.96
C GLY A 105 11.10 12.58 0.59
N TRP A 106 11.43 12.56 -0.69
CA TRP A 106 12.82 12.45 -1.16
C TRP A 106 13.42 13.78 -1.60
N GLY A 107 12.61 14.72 -2.07
CA GLY A 107 13.08 16.01 -2.57
C GLY A 107 13.10 17.10 -1.51
N ILE A 108 12.00 17.26 -0.77
CA ILE A 108 11.82 18.40 0.16
C ILE A 108 12.35 18.05 1.55
N ILE A 109 11.90 16.95 2.15
CA ILE A 109 12.21 16.62 3.56
C ILE A 109 13.72 16.58 3.87
N PRO A 110 14.58 15.94 3.06
CA PRO A 110 16.02 15.93 3.32
C PRO A 110 16.66 17.32 3.34
N ARG A 111 16.02 18.32 2.72
CA ARG A 111 16.52 19.70 2.61
C ARG A 111 16.00 20.63 3.69
N LEU A 112 15.01 20.19 4.48
CA LEU A 112 14.42 21.00 5.54
C LEU A 112 15.27 21.06 6.82
N GLY A 113 16.32 20.23 6.93
CA GLY A 113 17.19 20.21 8.10
C GLY A 113 16.47 19.83 9.40
N LEU A 114 15.43 18.98 9.31
CA LEU A 114 14.60 18.57 10.45
C LEU A 114 15.40 17.79 11.52
N THR A 115 16.55 17.24 11.14
CA THR A 115 17.47 16.50 11.99
C THR A 115 18.90 16.66 11.48
N THR A 116 19.88 16.48 12.38
CA THR A 116 21.31 16.42 12.09
C THR A 116 21.80 15.00 11.78
N ASN A 117 21.00 13.96 11.98
CA ASN A 117 21.36 12.56 11.73
C ASN A 117 20.77 12.05 10.40
N THR A 118 21.64 11.52 9.53
CA THR A 118 21.23 10.99 8.22
C THR A 118 20.23 9.84 8.32
N ASN A 119 20.35 8.96 9.31
CA ASN A 119 19.44 7.83 9.52
C ASN A 119 18.03 8.29 9.90
N GLU A 120 17.93 9.33 10.72
CA GLU A 120 16.65 9.96 11.07
C GLU A 120 16.03 10.63 9.84
N THR A 121 16.82 11.36 9.04
CA THR A 121 16.35 11.96 7.78
C THR A 121 15.78 10.90 6.84
N VAL A 122 16.49 9.80 6.63
CA VAL A 122 16.03 8.71 5.75
C VAL A 122 14.73 8.10 6.26
N ALA A 123 14.62 7.86 7.57
CA ALA A 123 13.41 7.31 8.18
C ALA A 123 12.20 8.24 8.00
N ILE A 124 12.36 9.54 8.29
CA ILE A 124 11.30 10.55 8.11
C ILE A 124 10.91 10.63 6.64
N SER A 125 11.89 10.67 5.73
CA SER A 125 11.66 10.69 4.28
C SER A 125 10.80 9.53 3.79
N ILE A 126 11.12 8.29 4.19
CA ILE A 126 10.36 7.10 3.80
C ILE A 126 8.95 7.14 4.37
N LEU A 127 8.81 7.46 5.65
CA LEU A 127 7.52 7.46 6.33
C LEU A 127 6.59 8.55 5.79
N SER A 128 7.11 9.75 5.54
CA SER A 128 6.34 10.83 4.92
C SER A 128 6.00 10.57 3.46
N PHE A 129 6.93 9.98 2.69
CA PHE A 129 6.65 9.52 1.32
C PHE A 129 5.43 8.59 1.31
N LEU A 130 5.47 7.51 2.11
CA LEU A 130 4.39 6.53 2.16
C LEU A 130 3.10 7.13 2.70
N ALA A 131 3.17 7.94 3.76
CA ALA A 131 2.00 8.62 4.32
C ALA A 131 1.28 9.48 3.26
N ILE A 132 2.00 10.29 2.50
CA ILE A 132 1.39 11.20 1.52
C ILE A 132 0.89 10.42 0.29
N SER A 133 1.70 9.50 -0.24
CA SER A 133 1.36 8.72 -1.42
C SER A 133 0.12 7.86 -1.20
N LEU A 134 0.07 7.15 -0.06
CA LEU A 134 -1.03 6.28 0.29
C LEU A 134 -2.27 7.06 0.73
N ALA A 135 -2.14 8.20 1.42
CA ALA A 135 -3.29 9.06 1.69
C ALA A 135 -3.94 9.56 0.40
N GLY A 136 -3.15 10.00 -0.57
CA GLY A 136 -3.68 10.42 -1.87
C GLY A 136 -4.27 9.26 -2.68
N GLN A 137 -3.70 8.05 -2.57
CA GLN A 137 -4.28 6.84 -3.16
C GLN A 137 -5.65 6.53 -2.55
N THR A 138 -5.76 6.58 -1.22
CA THR A 138 -7.02 6.35 -0.49
C THR A 138 -8.10 7.37 -0.89
N LEU A 139 -7.72 8.64 -1.07
CA LEU A 139 -8.64 9.66 -1.58
C LEU A 139 -9.07 9.40 -3.03
N ALA A 140 -8.16 8.90 -3.86
CA ALA A 140 -8.44 8.61 -5.27
C ALA A 140 -9.32 7.36 -5.45
N THR A 141 -9.15 6.34 -4.61
CA THR A 141 -9.90 5.07 -4.66
C THR A 141 -11.17 5.07 -3.81
N GLY A 142 -11.24 5.94 -2.79
CA GLY A 142 -12.28 5.93 -1.77
C GLY A 142 -12.21 4.71 -0.83
N ASP A 143 -11.10 3.97 -0.83
CA ASP A 143 -10.98 2.68 -0.15
C ASP A 143 -10.50 2.84 1.31
N ARG A 144 -11.43 2.73 2.26
CA ARG A 144 -11.16 3.05 3.67
C ARG A 144 -10.23 2.03 4.35
N GLU A 145 -10.12 0.83 3.81
CA GLU A 145 -9.22 -0.21 4.32
C GLU A 145 -7.74 0.16 4.17
N GLU A 146 -7.41 1.10 3.27
CA GLU A 146 -6.05 1.64 3.10
C GLU A 146 -5.63 2.61 4.23
N ILE A 147 -6.56 3.08 5.07
CA ILE A 147 -6.28 4.12 6.07
C ILE A 147 -5.07 3.79 6.97
N PRO A 148 -4.95 2.59 7.55
CA PRO A 148 -3.79 2.26 8.39
C PRO A 148 -2.45 2.38 7.64
N ALA A 149 -2.43 2.04 6.35
CA ALA A 149 -1.22 2.05 5.55
C ALA A 149 -0.62 3.45 5.35
N PHE A 150 -1.41 4.52 5.46
CA PHE A 150 -0.88 5.89 5.44
C PHE A 150 -0.83 6.54 6.83
N LEU A 151 -1.83 6.25 7.69
CA LEU A 151 -1.95 6.90 8.98
C LEU A 151 -0.87 6.41 9.96
N VAL A 152 -0.55 5.12 9.94
CA VAL A 152 0.49 4.56 10.82
C VAL A 152 1.87 5.14 10.43
N PRO A 153 2.28 5.18 9.16
CA PRO A 153 3.47 5.93 8.76
C PRO A 153 3.46 7.41 9.14
N ALA A 154 2.34 8.10 8.95
CA ALA A 154 2.21 9.53 9.30
C ALA A 154 2.41 9.78 10.80
N LEU A 155 1.90 8.90 11.66
CA LEU A 155 2.14 9.00 13.10
C LEU A 155 3.57 8.60 13.48
N GLY A 156 4.12 7.61 12.78
CA GLY A 156 5.48 7.12 13.00
C GLY A 156 6.59 8.11 12.64
N THR A 157 6.33 9.14 11.82
CA THR A 157 7.32 10.18 11.51
C THR A 157 7.72 10.99 12.74
N ILE A 158 6.79 11.21 13.68
CA ILE A 158 7.01 12.05 14.86
C ILE A 158 8.13 11.49 15.75
N PRO A 159 8.07 10.23 16.22
CA PRO A 159 9.14 9.67 17.04
C PRO A 159 10.45 9.52 16.26
N ALA A 160 10.41 9.33 14.93
CA ALA A 160 11.60 9.08 14.11
C ALA A 160 12.67 10.20 14.18
N VAL A 161 12.28 11.43 14.52
CA VAL A 161 13.16 12.61 14.62
C VAL A 161 14.21 12.51 15.73
N LYS A 162 14.10 11.55 16.65
CA LYS A 162 14.99 11.44 17.82
C LYS A 162 15.54 10.03 18.07
N MET A 163 15.50 9.16 17.07
CA MET A 163 15.86 7.74 17.22
C MET A 163 17.31 7.40 16.83
N GLY A 164 18.06 8.38 16.36
CA GLY A 164 19.43 8.27 15.88
C GLY A 164 19.58 7.14 14.86
N ASN A 165 20.53 6.25 15.12
CA ASN A 165 20.84 5.13 14.21
C ASN A 165 19.75 4.06 14.14
N THR A 166 18.78 4.06 15.07
CA THR A 166 17.68 3.08 15.06
C THR A 166 16.47 3.55 14.24
N ALA A 167 16.48 4.79 13.73
CA ALA A 167 15.36 5.36 13.00
C ALA A 167 14.94 4.56 11.74
N PRO A 168 15.86 4.02 10.90
CA PRO A 168 15.48 3.23 9.74
C PRO A 168 14.81 1.91 10.09
N LEU A 169 15.22 1.28 11.19
CA LEU A 169 14.59 0.07 11.71
C LEU A 169 13.17 0.37 12.20
N TRP A 170 13.00 1.47 12.91
CA TRP A 170 11.69 1.96 13.32
C TRP A 170 10.76 2.21 12.14
N ALA A 171 11.24 2.91 11.10
CA ALA A 171 10.46 3.15 9.90
C ALA A 171 9.98 1.83 9.26
N GLY A 172 10.86 0.82 9.17
CA GLY A 172 10.51 -0.51 8.69
C GLY A 172 9.37 -1.16 9.48
N PHE A 173 9.46 -1.17 10.81
CA PHE A 173 8.42 -1.73 11.67
C PHE A 173 7.09 -0.96 11.60
N VAL A 174 7.14 0.37 11.52
CA VAL A 174 5.95 1.22 11.37
C VAL A 174 5.23 0.89 10.06
N VAL A 175 5.96 0.80 8.95
CA VAL A 175 5.40 0.43 7.64
C VAL A 175 4.83 -0.99 7.69
N ALA A 176 5.56 -1.94 8.28
CA ALA A 176 5.10 -3.31 8.40
C ALA A 176 3.81 -3.44 9.20
N LEU A 177 3.69 -2.69 10.30
CA LEU A 177 2.48 -2.62 11.11
C LEU A 177 1.32 -2.02 10.31
N GLY A 178 1.53 -0.86 9.66
CA GLY A 178 0.50 -0.21 8.85
C GLY A 178 -0.06 -1.12 7.77
N PHE A 179 0.83 -1.81 7.05
CA PHE A 179 0.43 -2.72 5.96
C PHE A 179 -0.28 -3.96 6.51
N SER A 180 0.20 -4.53 7.62
CA SER A 180 -0.44 -5.68 8.26
C SER A 180 -1.87 -5.36 8.72
N LEU A 181 -2.08 -4.19 9.32
CA LEU A 181 -3.41 -3.73 9.72
C LEU A 181 -4.33 -3.54 8.50
N THR A 182 -3.82 -2.93 7.43
CA THR A 182 -4.56 -2.79 6.18
C THR A 182 -4.95 -4.14 5.57
N ILE A 183 -4.04 -5.12 5.56
CA ILE A 183 -4.34 -6.49 5.10
C ILE A 183 -5.47 -7.11 5.94
N ILE A 184 -5.39 -7.01 7.27
CA ILE A 184 -6.43 -7.53 8.17
C ILE A 184 -7.79 -6.88 7.89
N LEU A 185 -7.84 -5.55 7.72
CA LEU A 185 -9.08 -4.84 7.39
C LEU A 185 -9.65 -5.28 6.04
N TYR A 186 -8.82 -5.43 5.01
CA TYR A 186 -9.26 -5.94 3.72
C TYR A 186 -9.85 -7.35 3.83
N LEU A 187 -9.17 -8.26 4.53
CA LEU A 187 -9.65 -9.63 4.70
C LEU A 187 -10.94 -9.67 5.53
N HIS A 188 -11.04 -8.88 6.60
CA HIS A 188 -12.26 -8.75 7.39
C HIS A 188 -13.45 -8.27 6.54
N SER A 189 -13.25 -7.21 5.75
CA SER A 189 -14.25 -6.70 4.82
C SER A 189 -14.62 -7.73 3.74
N ALA A 190 -13.66 -8.53 3.27
CA ALA A 190 -13.92 -9.59 2.31
C ALA A 190 -14.84 -10.68 2.89
N PHE A 191 -14.55 -11.18 4.08
CA PHE A 191 -15.38 -12.21 4.72
C PHE A 191 -16.79 -11.68 5.03
N LYS A 192 -16.89 -10.44 5.53
CA LYS A 192 -18.18 -9.80 5.77
C LYS A 192 -19.02 -9.63 4.50
N ALA A 193 -18.37 -9.43 3.35
CA ALA A 193 -19.08 -9.36 2.07
C ALA A 193 -19.63 -10.72 1.63
N ILE A 194 -18.96 -11.83 1.95
CA ILE A 194 -19.41 -13.20 1.60
C ILE A 194 -20.59 -13.64 2.48
N GLU A 195 -20.66 -13.19 3.73
CA GLU A 195 -21.72 -13.52 4.69
C GLU A 195 -23.05 -12.79 4.41
N ARG A 196 -23.06 -11.82 3.49
CA ARG A 196 -24.27 -11.16 2.99
C ARG A 196 -24.90 -11.94 1.85
#